data_AF-A0A3S4WJG9-F1
#
_entry.id   AF-A0A3S4WJG9-F1
#
_cell.length_a   1.000
_cell.length_b   1.000
_cell.length_c   1.000
_cell.angle_alpha   90.00
_cell.angle_beta   90.00
_cell.angle_gamma   90.00
#
_symmetry.space_group_name_H-M   'P 1'
#
loop_
_entity.id
_entity.type
_entity.pdbx_description
1 polymer ?
#
loop_
_entity_poly.entity_id
_entity_poly.type
_entity_poly.pdbx_seq_one_letter_code
_entity_poly.pdbx_strand_id
1 'polypeptide(L)'
;MGSWGGDSYAFYTRIDERRLRWGALVANYSIPLMLAGLYAHWVLLRGSPVGMAGVVLLGVGFSLSPLAHASFYPLALASERAHAAYLAARTANGGKTDDKAPEPASLEHARRLYRFLMQAWVPAVGLTTLGWILICIALGSGATAFPRWSLLLTPPVQAAPWYALTRLPYPGKPLLDGALLNIVNLVWAVAFLALLSRVPLT
;
A
#
# COMPACT_ATOMS: atom_id res chain seq x y z
N MET A 1 -0.10 28.89 -19.33
CA MET A 1 0.81 27.93 -18.66
C MET A 1 -0.05 27.00 -17.81
N GLY A 2 -0.57 25.92 -18.41
CA GLY A 2 -1.32 24.87 -17.70
C GLY A 2 -0.38 23.70 -17.44
N SER A 3 -0.28 23.29 -16.18
CA SER A 3 0.69 22.30 -15.70
C SER A 3 0.29 20.86 -16.08
N TRP A 4 0.65 20.40 -17.28
CA TRP A 4 0.65 18.97 -17.61
C TRP A 4 1.71 18.16 -16.85
N GLY A 5 2.60 18.82 -16.10
CA GLY A 5 3.53 18.16 -15.17
C GLY A 5 2.82 17.38 -14.04
N GLY A 6 1.55 17.70 -13.79
CA GLY A 6 0.68 17.04 -12.81
C GLY A 6 -0.22 15.95 -13.37
N ASP A 7 0.11 15.29 -14.48
CA ASP A 7 -0.64 14.10 -14.95
C ASP A 7 0.27 12.89 -15.22
N SER A 8 1.56 13.00 -14.87
CA SER A 8 2.53 11.91 -14.99
C SER A 8 2.15 10.66 -14.17
N TYR A 9 1.34 10.82 -13.13
CA TYR A 9 0.76 9.76 -12.31
C TYR A 9 -0.50 9.11 -12.91
N ALA A 10 -1.09 9.69 -13.95
CA ALA A 10 -2.31 9.17 -14.57
C ALA A 10 -2.06 8.01 -15.53
N PHE A 11 -0.80 7.72 -15.89
CA PHE A 11 -0.48 6.78 -16.95
C PHE A 11 0.34 5.59 -16.43
N TYR A 12 -0.34 4.47 -16.19
CA TYR A 12 0.31 3.18 -16.34
C TYR A 12 0.62 3.00 -17.85
N THR A 13 1.88 3.22 -18.22
CA THR A 13 2.31 3.25 -19.64
C THR A 13 2.39 1.87 -20.28
N ARG A 14 2.52 0.82 -19.47
CA ARG A 14 2.39 -0.59 -19.86
C ARG A 14 1.74 -1.39 -18.74
N ILE A 15 0.64 -2.06 -19.07
CA ILE A 15 -0.06 -2.92 -18.12
C ILE A 15 0.08 -4.36 -18.57
N ASP A 16 0.43 -5.22 -17.62
CA ASP A 16 0.23 -6.65 -17.75
C ASP A 16 -1.07 -6.95 -17.01
N GLU A 17 -2.17 -7.06 -17.76
CA GLU A 17 -3.52 -7.25 -17.20
C GLU A 17 -3.55 -8.46 -16.27
N ARG A 18 -2.91 -9.57 -16.67
CA ARG A 18 -2.86 -10.80 -15.88
C ARG A 18 -2.16 -10.53 -14.55
N ARG A 19 -0.96 -9.94 -14.58
CA ARG A 19 -0.20 -9.62 -13.36
C ARG A 19 -0.99 -8.70 -12.43
N LEU A 20 -1.59 -7.65 -12.99
CA LEU A 20 -2.34 -6.65 -12.24
C LEU A 20 -3.61 -7.26 -11.59
N ARG A 21 -4.36 -8.06 -12.35
CA ARG A 21 -5.53 -8.78 -11.85
C ARG A 21 -5.16 -9.73 -10.72
N TRP A 22 -4.12 -10.54 -10.90
CA TRP A 22 -3.63 -11.42 -9.85
C TRP A 22 -3.15 -10.66 -8.63
N GLY A 23 -2.43 -9.55 -8.80
CA GLY A 23 -2.00 -8.70 -7.69
C GLY A 23 -3.18 -8.17 -6.86
N ALA A 24 -4.22 -7.64 -7.51
CA ALA A 24 -5.42 -7.16 -6.83
C ALA A 24 -6.19 -8.28 -6.12
N LEU A 25 -6.34 -9.45 -6.77
CA LEU A 25 -7.04 -10.59 -6.19
C LEU A 25 -6.29 -11.21 -5.01
N VAL A 26 -4.97 -11.43 -5.14
CA VAL A 26 -4.14 -11.98 -4.07
C VAL A 26 -4.18 -11.06 -2.84
N ALA A 27 -4.04 -9.75 -3.03
CA ALA A 27 -4.10 -8.78 -1.94
C ALA A 27 -5.49 -8.75 -1.26
N ASN A 28 -6.57 -8.89 -2.03
CA ASN A 28 -7.92 -8.97 -1.48
C ASN A 28 -8.17 -10.28 -0.73
N TYR A 29 -7.73 -11.42 -1.27
CA TYR A 29 -7.94 -12.73 -0.66
C TYR A 29 -6.94 -13.07 0.44
N SER A 30 -5.88 -12.29 0.64
CA SER A 30 -4.97 -12.44 1.78
C SER A 30 -5.51 -11.83 3.09
N ILE A 31 -6.64 -11.13 3.06
CA ILE A 31 -7.26 -10.50 4.23
C ILE A 31 -7.48 -11.46 5.41
N PRO A 32 -7.97 -12.71 5.23
CA PRO A 32 -8.10 -13.65 6.34
C PRO A 32 -6.76 -13.94 7.05
N LEU A 33 -5.65 -13.97 6.31
CA LEU A 33 -4.31 -14.13 6.90
C LEU A 33 -3.91 -12.90 7.70
N MET A 34 -4.30 -11.70 7.26
CA MET A 34 -4.09 -10.47 8.02
C MET A 34 -4.91 -10.46 9.33
N LEU A 35 -6.12 -11.02 9.33
CA LEU A 35 -6.93 -11.19 10.55
C LEU A 35 -6.31 -12.21 11.51
N ALA A 36 -5.75 -13.31 11.02
CA ALA A 36 -4.99 -14.25 11.85
C ALA A 36 -3.75 -13.57 12.47
N GLY A 37 -3.04 -12.76 11.68
CA GLY A 37 -1.95 -11.91 12.17
C GLY A 37 -2.43 -10.93 13.25
N LEU A 38 -3.58 -10.29 13.06
CA LEU A 38 -4.18 -9.37 14.02
C LEU A 38 -4.52 -10.05 15.36
N TYR A 39 -5.06 -11.28 15.31
CA TYR A 39 -5.30 -12.07 16.51
C TYR A 39 -4.00 -12.33 17.29
N ALA A 40 -2.92 -12.69 16.60
CA ALA A 40 -1.63 -12.85 17.25
C ALA A 40 -1.18 -11.55 17.95
N HIS A 41 -1.33 -10.40 17.29
CA HIS A 41 -1.00 -9.11 17.89
C HIS A 41 -1.84 -8.82 19.13
N TRP A 42 -3.14 -9.10 19.08
CA TRP A 42 -4.03 -8.96 20.22
C TRP A 42 -3.56 -9.80 21.42
N VAL A 43 -3.29 -11.09 21.22
CA VAL A 43 -2.84 -11.99 22.31
C VAL A 43 -1.56 -11.45 22.97
N LEU A 44 -0.65 -10.90 22.18
CA LEU A 44 0.68 -10.46 22.63
C LEU A 44 0.70 -9.05 23.24
N LEU A 45 -0.25 -8.20 22.85
CA LEU A 45 -0.30 -6.80 23.25
C LEU A 45 -1.44 -6.49 24.23
N ARG A 46 -2.28 -7.47 24.59
CA ARG A 46 -3.42 -7.29 25.50
C ARG A 46 -3.07 -6.75 26.89
N GLY A 47 -1.83 -6.91 27.33
CA GLY A 47 -1.33 -6.32 28.58
C GLY A 47 -1.02 -4.81 28.49
N SER A 48 -1.03 -4.23 27.30
CA SER A 48 -0.75 -2.81 27.06
C SER A 48 -1.98 -2.08 26.52
N PRO A 49 -2.51 -1.05 27.19
CA PRO A 49 -3.61 -0.26 26.63
C PRO A 49 -3.21 0.44 25.33
N VAL A 50 -1.94 0.88 25.22
CA VAL A 50 -1.39 1.49 24.00
C VAL A 50 -1.26 0.45 22.88
N GLY A 51 -0.75 -0.75 23.19
CA GLY A 51 -0.67 -1.85 22.24
C GLY A 51 -2.06 -2.27 21.74
N MET A 52 -3.05 -2.32 22.64
CA MET A 52 -4.44 -2.62 22.30
C MET A 52 -5.07 -1.57 21.39
N ALA A 53 -4.86 -0.28 21.65
CA ALA A 53 -5.28 0.77 20.72
C ALA A 53 -4.63 0.59 19.34
N GLY A 54 -3.34 0.23 19.30
CA GLY A 54 -2.63 -0.11 18.07
C GLY A 54 -3.27 -1.28 17.30
N VAL A 55 -3.60 -2.37 17.99
CA VAL A 55 -4.30 -3.53 17.43
C VAL A 55 -5.66 -3.14 16.87
N VAL A 56 -6.46 -2.35 17.58
CA VAL A 56 -7.76 -1.88 17.08
C VAL A 56 -7.59 -1.09 15.79
N LEU A 57 -6.65 -0.14 15.75
CA LEU A 57 -6.37 0.64 14.54
C LEU A 57 -5.91 -0.22 13.36
N LEU A 58 -5.06 -1.23 13.62
CA LEU A 58 -4.68 -2.21 12.60
C LEU A 58 -5.88 -2.99 12.08
N GLY A 59 -6.78 -3.42 12.96
CA GLY A 59 -7.99 -4.13 12.58
C GLY A 59 -8.89 -3.30 11.66
N VAL A 60 -9.10 -2.03 12.00
CA VAL A 60 -9.86 -1.12 11.14
C VAL A 60 -9.12 -0.89 9.82
N GLY A 61 -7.81 -0.61 9.84
CA GLY A 61 -7.01 -0.43 8.63
C GLY A 61 -7.05 -1.63 7.69
N PHE A 62 -6.93 -2.85 8.23
CA PHE A 62 -7.01 -4.10 7.48
C PHE A 62 -8.41 -4.36 6.94
N SER A 63 -9.47 -3.96 7.65
CA SER A 63 -10.85 -4.09 7.16
C SER A 63 -11.16 -3.16 5.97
N LEU A 64 -10.45 -2.03 5.86
CA LEU A 64 -10.61 -1.06 4.77
C LEU A 64 -9.70 -1.34 3.57
N SER A 65 -8.61 -2.08 3.79
CA SER A 65 -7.63 -2.45 2.77
C SER A 65 -8.18 -3.21 1.54
N PRO A 66 -9.21 -4.09 1.63
CA PRO A 66 -9.78 -4.77 0.46
C PRO A 66 -10.27 -3.78 -0.61
N LEU A 67 -10.93 -2.70 -0.18
CA LEU A 67 -11.50 -1.70 -1.09
C LEU A 67 -10.40 -0.92 -1.81
N ALA A 68 -9.35 -0.54 -1.07
CA ALA A 68 -8.17 0.10 -1.64
C ALA A 68 -7.46 -0.83 -2.65
N HIS A 69 -7.30 -2.12 -2.32
CA HIS A 69 -6.65 -3.08 -3.22
C HIS A 69 -7.47 -3.38 -4.48
N ALA A 70 -8.79 -3.57 -4.34
CA ALA A 70 -9.67 -3.83 -5.47
C ALA A 70 -9.75 -2.64 -6.44
N SER A 71 -9.59 -1.40 -5.97
CA SER A 71 -9.67 -0.19 -6.80
C SER A 71 -8.43 0.08 -7.66
N PHE A 72 -7.27 -0.54 -7.38
CA PHE A 72 -6.10 -0.43 -8.26
C PHE A 72 -6.33 -1.04 -9.65
N TYR A 73 -7.06 -2.16 -9.74
CA TYR A 73 -7.32 -2.83 -11.02
C TYR A 73 -8.10 -1.97 -12.02
N PRO A 74 -9.31 -1.44 -11.70
CA PRO A 74 -10.07 -0.61 -12.63
C PRO A 74 -9.36 0.71 -12.94
N LEU A 75 -8.67 1.32 -11.96
CA LEU A 75 -7.88 2.53 -12.20
C LEU A 75 -6.82 2.30 -13.27
N ALA A 76 -6.05 1.21 -13.15
CA ALA A 76 -5.00 0.93 -14.10
C ALA A 76 -5.55 0.71 -15.51
N LEU A 77 -6.64 -0.06 -15.67
CA LEU A 77 -7.30 -0.22 -16.99
C LEU A 77 -7.82 1.12 -17.57
N ALA A 78 -8.29 2.04 -16.73
CA ALA A 78 -8.71 3.36 -17.18
C ALA A 78 -7.51 4.22 -17.60
N SER A 79 -6.42 4.17 -16.83
CA SER A 79 -5.15 4.83 -17.13
C SER A 79 -4.53 4.36 -18.45
N GLU A 80 -4.63 3.06 -18.77
CA GLU A 80 -4.18 2.52 -20.05
C GLU A 80 -4.93 3.13 -21.23
N ARG A 81 -6.27 3.17 -21.13
CA ARG A 81 -7.14 3.75 -22.16
C ARG A 81 -6.89 5.24 -22.32
N ALA A 82 -6.67 5.95 -21.22
CA ALA A 82 -6.28 7.36 -21.25
C ALA A 82 -4.92 7.55 -21.95
N HIS A 83 -3.95 6.67 -21.68
CA HIS A 83 -2.64 6.72 -22.32
C HIS A 83 -2.71 6.45 -23.83
N ALA A 84 -3.48 5.42 -24.24
CA ALA A 84 -3.68 5.10 -25.65
C ALA A 84 -4.34 6.25 -26.42
N ALA A 85 -5.36 6.89 -25.83
CA ALA A 85 -6.01 8.07 -26.41
C ALA A 85 -5.04 9.25 -26.53
N TYR A 86 -4.21 9.48 -25.51
CA TYR A 86 -3.16 10.51 -25.55
C TYR A 86 -2.15 10.26 -26.68
N LEU A 87 -1.66 9.02 -26.83
CA LEU A 87 -0.74 8.67 -27.90
C LEU A 87 -1.37 8.86 -29.28
N ALA A 88 -2.62 8.42 -29.48
CA ALA A 88 -3.33 8.58 -30.74
C ALA A 88 -3.50 10.06 -31.13
N ALA A 89 -3.89 10.92 -30.17
CA ALA A 89 -4.02 12.36 -30.40
C ALA A 89 -2.66 13.01 -30.71
N ARG A 90 -1.59 12.62 -29.99
CA ARG A 90 -0.24 13.13 -30.22
C ARG A 90 0.29 12.73 -31.61
N THR A 91 0.01 11.51 -32.06
CA THR A 91 0.38 11.05 -33.41
C THR A 91 -0.41 11.79 -34.49
N ALA A 92 -1.71 11.99 -34.31
CA ALA A 92 -2.56 12.72 -35.26
C ALA A 92 -2.14 14.20 -35.42
N ASN A 93 -1.67 14.84 -34.34
CA ASN A 93 -1.24 16.24 -34.34
C ASN A 93 0.25 16.44 -34.64
N GLY A 94 0.93 15.45 -35.23
CA GLY A 94 2.35 15.56 -35.61
C GLY A 94 3.28 15.83 -34.43
N GLY A 95 2.95 15.32 -33.25
CA GLY A 95 3.72 15.50 -32.01
C GLY A 95 3.41 16.79 -31.23
N LYS A 96 2.52 17.67 -31.73
CA LYS A 96 2.08 18.86 -31.00
C LYS A 96 0.88 18.53 -30.11
N THR A 97 1.01 18.79 -28.81
CA THR A 97 -0.13 18.79 -27.87
C THR A 97 -0.93 20.06 -28.10
N ASP A 98 -2.20 19.91 -28.48
CA ASP A 98 -3.12 21.03 -28.59
C ASP A 98 -3.77 21.27 -27.22
N ASP A 99 -3.26 22.27 -26.49
CA ASP A 99 -3.71 22.62 -25.13
C ASP A 99 -5.19 23.06 -25.05
N LYS A 100 -5.85 23.27 -26.21
CA LYS A 100 -7.25 23.67 -26.31
C LYS A 100 -8.22 22.53 -26.68
N ALA A 101 -7.73 21.33 -26.93
CA ALA A 101 -8.59 20.19 -27.21
C ALA A 101 -9.42 19.80 -25.96
N PRO A 102 -10.71 19.43 -26.11
CA PRO A 102 -11.49 18.92 -25.01
C PRO A 102 -10.79 17.73 -24.35
N GLU A 103 -10.79 17.70 -23.02
CA GLU A 103 -10.19 16.59 -22.27
C GLU A 103 -10.85 15.27 -22.68
N PRO A 104 -10.07 14.25 -23.09
CA PRO A 104 -10.67 12.98 -23.52
C PRO A 104 -11.40 12.33 -22.34
N ALA A 105 -12.63 11.84 -22.58
CA ALA A 105 -13.48 11.24 -21.54
C ALA A 105 -12.79 10.09 -20.78
N SER A 106 -11.82 9.42 -21.39
CA SER A 106 -10.97 8.39 -20.76
C SER A 106 -10.09 8.94 -19.64
N LEU A 107 -9.60 10.18 -19.75
CA LEU A 107 -8.73 10.81 -18.76
C LEU A 107 -9.54 11.27 -17.53
N GLU A 108 -10.70 11.88 -17.75
CA GLU A 108 -11.61 12.24 -16.66
C GLU A 108 -12.11 10.98 -15.92
N HIS A 109 -12.37 9.88 -16.63
CA HIS A 109 -12.72 8.60 -16.01
C HIS A 109 -11.58 8.06 -15.13
N ALA A 110 -10.33 8.08 -15.61
CA ALA A 110 -9.17 7.68 -14.83
C ALA A 110 -8.98 8.56 -13.58
N ARG A 111 -9.17 9.88 -13.68
CA ARG A 111 -9.10 10.80 -12.53
C ARG A 111 -10.19 10.54 -11.49
N ARG A 112 -11.42 10.22 -11.91
CA ARG A 112 -12.50 9.82 -10.98
C ARG A 112 -12.14 8.56 -10.21
N LEU A 113 -11.62 7.54 -10.89
CA LEU A 113 -11.17 6.30 -10.25
C LEU A 113 -9.97 6.54 -9.33
N TYR A 114 -9.05 7.45 -9.69
CA TYR A 114 -7.94 7.83 -8.83
C TYR A 114 -8.43 8.50 -7.54
N ARG A 115 -9.38 9.45 -7.65
CA ARG A 115 -9.99 10.09 -6.46
C ARG A 115 -10.65 9.04 -5.55
N PHE A 116 -11.38 8.09 -6.12
CA PHE A 116 -11.99 6.99 -5.37
C PHE A 116 -10.93 6.11 -4.68
N LEU A 117 -9.87 5.72 -5.41
CA LEU A 117 -8.75 4.98 -4.82
C LEU A 117 -8.14 5.75 -3.65
N MET A 118 -7.86 7.03 -3.80
CA MET A 118 -7.26 7.84 -2.74
C MET A 118 -8.18 7.95 -1.52
N GLN A 119 -9.49 8.07 -1.72
CA GLN A 119 -10.47 8.06 -0.63
C GLN A 119 -10.53 6.72 0.13
N ALA A 120 -10.30 5.59 -0.55
CA ALA A 120 -10.25 4.28 0.10
C ALA A 120 -8.87 3.99 0.72
N TRP A 121 -7.79 4.37 0.04
CA TRP A 121 -6.42 4.03 0.38
C TRP A 121 -5.89 4.87 1.55
N VAL A 122 -6.13 6.18 1.55
CA VAL A 122 -5.60 7.09 2.60
C VAL A 122 -6.08 6.68 3.99
N PRO A 123 -7.38 6.42 4.24
CA PRO A 123 -7.83 5.97 5.55
C PRO A 123 -7.24 4.60 5.94
N ALA A 124 -7.21 3.65 5.00
CA ALA A 124 -6.69 2.31 5.26
C ALA A 124 -5.21 2.33 5.67
N VAL A 125 -4.37 3.03 4.90
CA VAL A 125 -2.94 3.16 5.17
C VAL A 125 -2.67 4.06 6.38
N GLY A 126 -3.43 5.14 6.54
CA GLY A 126 -3.31 6.05 7.69
C GLY A 126 -3.55 5.32 9.01
N LEU A 127 -4.66 4.60 9.12
CA LEU A 127 -4.99 3.82 10.32
C LEU A 127 -4.00 2.68 10.57
N THR A 128 -3.57 2.00 9.51
CA THR A 128 -2.55 0.94 9.61
C THR A 128 -1.22 1.50 10.13
N THR A 129 -0.78 2.64 9.60
CA THR A 129 0.46 3.30 10.00
C THR A 129 0.38 3.78 11.46
N LEU A 130 -0.73 4.38 11.86
CA LEU A 130 -0.96 4.78 13.25
C LEU A 130 -0.95 3.56 14.18
N GLY A 131 -1.59 2.45 13.78
CA GLY A 131 -1.56 1.18 14.49
C GLY A 131 -0.13 0.68 14.72
N TRP A 132 0.71 0.69 13.68
CA TRP A 132 2.12 0.32 13.81
C TRP A 132 2.88 1.24 14.77
N ILE A 133 2.67 2.55 14.71
CA ILE A 133 3.35 3.50 15.60
C ILE A 133 3.00 3.21 17.07
N LEU A 134 1.72 2.97 17.39
CA LEU A 134 1.31 2.64 18.75
C LEU A 134 1.93 1.31 19.24
N ILE A 135 2.04 0.31 18.36
CA ILE A 135 2.72 -0.95 18.67
C ILE A 135 4.20 -0.70 18.95
N CYS A 136 4.88 0.13 18.15
CA CYS A 136 6.27 0.52 18.41
C CYS A 136 6.45 1.16 19.78
N ILE A 137 5.52 2.05 20.18
CA ILE A 137 5.55 2.70 21.50
C ILE A 137 5.36 1.66 22.62
N ALA A 138 4.43 0.71 22.45
CA ALA A 138 4.21 -0.37 23.41
C ALA A 138 5.45 -1.27 23.56
N LEU A 139 6.08 -1.67 22.44
CA LEU A 139 7.30 -2.48 22.43
C LEU A 139 8.49 -1.73 23.06
N GLY A 140 8.70 -0.47 22.66
CA GLY A 140 9.81 0.35 23.15
C GLY A 140 9.73 0.67 24.64
N SER A 141 8.52 0.89 25.17
CA SER A 141 8.29 1.09 26.60
C SER A 141 8.52 -0.20 27.43
N GLY A 142 8.54 -1.37 26.79
CA GLY A 142 8.60 -2.66 27.48
C GLY A 142 7.26 -3.06 28.10
N ALA A 143 6.15 -2.45 27.68
CA ALA A 143 4.80 -2.76 28.16
C ALA A 143 4.21 -4.03 27.53
N THR A 144 5.03 -4.91 26.97
CA THR A 144 4.61 -6.08 26.18
C THR A 144 5.42 -7.31 26.57
N ALA A 145 4.95 -8.49 26.18
CA ALA A 145 5.69 -9.75 26.40
C ALA A 145 6.99 -9.86 25.58
N PHE A 146 7.20 -9.00 24.58
CA PHE A 146 8.38 -9.07 23.73
C PHE A 146 9.57 -8.27 24.28
N PRO A 147 10.81 -8.71 23.99
CA PRO A 147 11.99 -7.94 24.32
C PRO A 147 12.04 -6.66 23.48
N ARG A 148 12.56 -5.57 24.05
CA ARG A 148 12.61 -4.24 23.40
C ARG A 148 13.31 -4.23 22.03
N TRP A 149 14.26 -5.13 21.79
CA TRP A 149 14.96 -5.23 20.49
C TRP A 149 14.01 -5.63 19.35
N SER A 150 12.87 -6.26 19.64
CA SER A 150 11.84 -6.57 18.64
C SER A 150 11.29 -5.33 17.92
N LEU A 151 11.49 -4.13 18.49
CA LEU A 151 11.23 -2.85 17.84
C LEU A 151 11.93 -2.74 16.47
N LEU A 152 13.12 -3.31 16.31
CA LEU A 152 13.87 -3.31 15.04
C LEU A 152 13.15 -4.06 13.93
N LEU A 153 12.24 -4.96 14.31
CA LEU A 153 11.47 -5.77 13.38
C LEU A 153 10.14 -5.12 12.99
N THR A 154 9.79 -3.98 13.58
CA THR A 154 8.50 -3.33 13.32
C THR A 154 8.45 -2.61 11.97
N PRO A 155 7.25 -2.50 11.36
CA PRO A 155 7.06 -1.84 10.07
C PRO A 155 7.69 -0.45 9.92
N PRO A 156 7.55 0.49 10.89
CA PRO A 156 8.10 1.83 10.73
C PRO A 156 9.64 1.85 10.70
N VAL A 157 10.28 0.96 11.47
CA VAL A 157 11.74 0.84 11.49
C VAL A 157 12.25 0.14 10.24
N GLN A 158 11.57 -0.93 9.82
CA GLN A 158 11.91 -1.67 8.60
C GLN A 158 11.63 -0.87 7.33
N ALA A 159 10.68 0.06 7.33
CA ALA A 159 10.35 0.84 6.14
C ALA A 159 11.55 1.65 5.60
N ALA A 160 12.47 2.07 6.46
CA ALA A 160 13.64 2.87 6.08
C ALA A 160 14.57 2.15 5.07
N PRO A 161 15.09 0.93 5.33
CA PRO A 161 15.92 0.23 4.34
C PRO A 161 15.18 -0.09 3.04
N TRP A 162 13.88 -0.45 3.13
CA TRP A 162 13.08 -0.70 1.93
C TRP A 162 12.85 0.58 1.10
N TYR A 163 12.66 1.72 1.76
CA TYR A 163 12.57 3.02 1.10
C TYR A 163 13.90 3.46 0.49
N ALA A 164 15.04 3.16 1.13
CA ALA A 164 16.35 3.43 0.54
C ALA A 164 16.56 2.63 -0.76
N LEU A 165 16.08 1.39 -0.81
CA LEU A 165 16.16 0.54 -2.01
C LEU A 165 15.38 1.10 -3.21
N THR A 166 14.23 1.77 -3.01
CA THR A 166 13.47 2.39 -4.13
C THR A 166 14.24 3.53 -4.80
N ARG A 167 15.21 4.13 -4.10
CA ARG A 167 16.07 5.19 -4.64
C ARG A 167 17.17 4.67 -5.56
N LEU A 168 17.51 3.38 -5.49
CA LEU A 168 18.53 2.77 -6.32
C LEU A 168 17.94 2.30 -7.67
N PRO A 169 18.69 2.38 -8.79
CA PRO A 169 18.29 1.77 -10.05
C PRO A 169 18.56 0.25 -9.99
N TYR A 170 17.50 -0.56 -10.03
CA TYR A 170 17.60 -2.02 -10.09
C TYR A 170 16.39 -2.62 -10.82
N PRO A 171 16.50 -3.82 -11.43
CA PRO A 171 15.48 -4.37 -12.34
C PRO A 171 14.13 -4.65 -11.68
N GLY A 172 14.06 -4.79 -10.36
CA GLY A 172 12.81 -5.02 -9.61
C GLY A 172 12.12 -3.74 -9.11
N LYS A 173 12.65 -2.55 -9.41
CA LYS A 173 12.17 -1.27 -8.85
C LYS A 173 10.66 -1.04 -8.98
N PRO A 174 10.02 -1.27 -10.15
CA PRO A 174 8.57 -1.08 -10.28
C PRO A 174 7.73 -2.01 -9.39
N LEU A 175 8.27 -3.18 -9.02
CA LEU A 175 7.59 -4.13 -8.14
C LEU A 175 7.64 -3.65 -6.68
N LEU A 176 8.78 -3.13 -6.24
CA LEU A 176 8.94 -2.62 -4.88
C LEU A 176 8.16 -1.32 -4.65
N ASP A 177 8.16 -0.40 -5.63
CA ASP A 177 7.46 0.88 -5.51
C ASP A 177 5.95 0.69 -5.28
N GLY A 178 5.34 -0.30 -5.94
CA GLY A 178 3.91 -0.62 -5.79
C GLY A 178 3.57 -1.56 -4.63
N ALA A 179 4.54 -2.30 -4.09
CA ALA A 179 4.31 -3.33 -3.06
C ALA A 179 5.01 -3.04 -1.72
N LEU A 180 5.69 -1.89 -1.57
CA LEU A 180 6.50 -1.55 -0.41
C LEU A 180 5.81 -1.84 0.92
N LEU A 181 4.62 -1.27 1.12
CA LEU A 181 3.86 -1.43 2.36
C LEU A 181 3.47 -2.89 2.61
N ASN A 182 3.15 -3.64 1.56
CA ASN A 182 2.81 -5.06 1.67
C ASN A 182 4.03 -5.90 2.04
N ILE A 183 5.19 -5.59 1.48
CA ILE A 183 6.46 -6.27 1.80
C ILE A 183 6.82 -6.01 3.26
N VAL A 184 6.75 -4.74 3.70
CA VAL A 184 6.98 -4.38 5.10
C VAL A 184 6.02 -5.13 6.02
N ASN A 185 4.73 -5.20 5.67
CA ASN A 185 3.74 -5.96 6.45
C ASN A 185 4.04 -7.46 6.49
N LEU A 186 4.47 -8.04 5.37
CA LEU A 186 4.81 -9.46 5.28
C LEU A 186 6.04 -9.78 6.13
N VAL A 187 7.10 -8.99 6.01
CA VAL A 187 8.33 -9.17 6.81
C VAL A 187 8.00 -9.04 8.29
N TRP A 188 7.17 -8.08 8.66
CA TRP A 188 6.69 -7.95 10.02
C TRP A 188 5.91 -9.16 10.50
N ALA A 189 4.93 -9.64 9.73
CA ALA A 189 4.17 -10.83 10.08
C ALA A 189 5.05 -12.07 10.26
N VAL A 190 6.03 -12.28 9.38
CA VAL A 190 7.02 -13.37 9.48
C VAL A 190 7.89 -13.21 10.72
N ALA A 191 8.39 -12.00 10.97
CA ALA A 191 9.21 -11.70 12.14
C ALA A 191 8.42 -11.95 13.45
N PHE A 192 7.15 -11.57 13.47
CA PHE A 192 6.26 -11.76 14.62
C PHE A 192 5.99 -13.26 14.88
N LEU A 193 5.76 -14.05 13.83
CA LEU A 193 5.64 -15.51 13.93
C LEU A 193 6.93 -16.16 14.47
N ALA A 194 8.09 -15.71 13.99
CA ALA A 194 9.38 -16.19 14.46
C ALA A 194 9.67 -15.80 15.92
N LEU A 195 9.21 -14.63 16.36
CA LEU A 195 9.31 -14.21 17.76
C LEU A 195 8.38 -15.04 18.65
N LEU A 196 7.14 -15.29 18.22
CA LEU A 196 6.17 -16.10 18.94
C LEU A 196 6.65 -17.54 19.16
N SER A 197 7.30 -18.16 18.16
CA SER A 197 7.81 -19.53 18.30
C SER A 197 8.98 -19.65 19.30
N ARG A 198 9.61 -18.53 19.68
CA ARG A 198 10.76 -18.49 20.59
C ARG A 198 10.44 -17.93 21.97
N VAL A 199 9.31 -17.25 22.13
CA VAL A 199 8.85 -16.68 23.40
C VAL A 199 7.51 -17.32 23.74
N PRO A 200 7.49 -18.43 24.51
CA PRO A 200 6.24 -19.07 24.89
C PRO A 200 5.37 -18.10 25.69
N LEU A 201 4.12 -17.97 25.26
CA LEU A 201 3.09 -17.25 25.99
C LEU A 201 2.72 -18.06 27.25
N THR A 202 3.37 -17.75 28.37
CA THR A 202 2.99 -18.24 29.70
C THR A 202 1.90 -17.37 30.30
#